data_AF-A0A352LND7-F1
#
_entry.id   AF-A0A352LND7-F1
#
_cell.length_a   1.000
_cell.length_b   1.000
_cell.length_c   1.000
_cell.angle_alpha   90.00
_cell.angle_beta   90.00
_cell.angle_gamma   90.00
#
_symmetry.space_group_name_H-M   'P 1'
#
loop_
_entity.id
_entity.type
_entity.pdbx_description
1 polymer ?
#
loop_
_entity_poly.entity_id
_entity_poly.type
_entity_poly.pdbx_seq_one_letter_code
_entity_poly.pdbx_strand_id
1 'polypeptide(L)'
;QAGETFNIQSPKQLGVILFEKMHLPYAKKTKTGYSTAADVLEKLAEEAPIVQDILSYRQLAKLKSTYADGLHAFIAKDGRIHGTFNQMVTATGRISSTDPNLQNIPVRTKLGRELRKVFIPRDGYVFVDADYSQIELRVMAHISGDEGLLRAFREGRDVHRATASEVFGVDIEHVTSQQRRMAKVINFGLIYGMSAWGLRQNLGVEKGVAEHYIEQYFARYPKVKRYMEDIRNQARTHGYVQTAFGRRLWLPDIASSRIPVQKAAERAAINAPMQGTAADLIKKAMVAVQKWLQETGAKSRLILQVHDELILEVPEEEVETVREALPRLMSGVAELKVPLVAEVGVADNWEAAH
;
A
#
# COMPACT_ATOMS: atom_id res chain seq x y z
N GLN A 1 -17.34 23.35 21.64
CA GLN A 1 -17.35 21.92 22.03
C GLN A 1 -16.48 21.64 23.26
N ALA A 2 -15.16 21.91 23.26
CA ALA A 2 -14.28 21.60 24.41
C ALA A 2 -14.40 22.51 25.65
N GLY A 3 -15.09 23.65 25.54
CA GLY A 3 -15.22 24.63 26.63
C GLY A 3 -13.93 25.38 26.99
N GLU A 4 -12.85 25.20 26.22
CA GLU A 4 -11.61 25.98 26.35
C GLU A 4 -10.81 25.97 25.03
N THR A 5 -9.80 26.84 24.94
CA THR A 5 -8.83 26.87 23.84
C THR A 5 -7.64 25.98 24.16
N PHE A 6 -7.22 25.15 23.20
CA PHE A 6 -6.05 24.29 23.33
C PHE A 6 -5.43 24.02 21.95
N ASN A 7 -4.21 23.49 21.93
CA ASN A 7 -3.54 23.10 20.69
C ASN A 7 -4.00 21.70 20.23
N ILE A 8 -4.84 21.66 19.19
CA ILE A 8 -5.40 20.43 18.59
C ILE A 8 -4.30 19.51 18.03
N GLN A 9 -3.16 20.08 17.59
CA GLN A 9 -2.04 19.30 17.07
C GLN A 9 -1.19 18.66 18.18
N SER A 10 -1.30 19.13 19.43
CA SER A 10 -0.57 18.55 20.57
C SER A 10 -1.30 17.29 21.08
N PRO A 11 -0.73 16.07 20.91
CA PRO A 11 -1.39 14.85 21.35
C PRO A 11 -1.63 14.82 22.86
N LYS A 12 -0.74 15.47 23.64
CA LYS A 12 -0.85 15.57 25.09
C LYS A 12 -2.03 16.45 25.50
N GLN A 13 -2.13 17.66 24.96
CA GLN A 13 -3.25 18.55 25.29
C GLN A 13 -4.57 17.95 24.81
N LEU A 14 -4.62 17.44 23.58
CA LEU A 14 -5.81 16.80 23.06
C LEU A 14 -6.26 15.60 23.91
N GLY A 15 -5.33 14.75 24.35
CA GLY A 15 -5.64 13.61 25.20
C GLY A 15 -6.27 14.02 26.53
N VAL A 16 -5.75 15.07 27.16
CA VAL A 16 -6.32 15.63 28.40
C VAL A 16 -7.76 16.12 28.17
N ILE A 17 -7.99 16.88 27.10
CA ILE A 17 -9.34 17.37 26.76
C ILE A 17 -10.32 16.21 26.56
N LEU A 18 -9.97 15.23 25.72
CA LEU A 18 -10.88 14.15 25.36
C LEU A 18 -11.16 13.20 26.52
N PHE A 19 -10.13 12.79 27.26
CA PHE A 19 -10.24 11.67 28.19
C PHE A 19 -10.32 12.08 29.67
N GLU A 20 -9.77 13.24 30.04
CA GLU A 20 -9.83 13.72 31.43
C GLU A 20 -10.95 14.74 31.63
N LYS A 21 -11.13 15.69 30.70
CA LYS A 21 -12.16 16.74 30.86
C LYS A 21 -13.51 16.33 30.30
N MET A 22 -13.54 15.74 29.10
CA MET A 22 -14.77 15.29 28.45
C MET A 22 -15.15 13.83 28.81
N HIS A 23 -14.27 13.13 29.53
CA HIS A 23 -14.47 11.75 29.99
C HIS A 23 -14.91 10.76 28.88
N LEU A 24 -14.41 10.95 27.66
CA LEU A 24 -14.75 10.07 26.55
C LEU A 24 -14.18 8.65 26.75
N PRO A 25 -14.89 7.61 26.27
CA PRO A 25 -14.47 6.22 26.46
C PRO A 25 -13.24 5.84 25.62
N TYR A 26 -12.83 4.57 25.70
CA TYR A 26 -11.74 3.99 24.89
C TYR A 26 -10.34 4.63 25.05
N ALA A 27 -10.13 5.36 26.15
CA ALA A 27 -8.83 5.94 26.50
C ALA A 27 -7.73 4.88 26.56
N LYS A 28 -6.79 4.93 25.61
CA LYS A 28 -5.64 4.03 25.55
C LYS A 28 -4.38 4.78 25.96
N LYS A 29 -3.73 4.37 27.05
CA LYS A 29 -2.45 4.98 27.47
C LYS A 29 -1.28 4.48 26.60
N THR A 30 -0.39 5.39 26.25
CA THR A 30 0.93 5.16 25.67
C THR A 30 2.00 5.56 26.68
N LYS A 31 3.28 5.36 26.35
CA LYS A 31 4.39 5.78 27.21
C LYS A 31 4.39 7.29 27.53
N THR A 32 3.76 8.11 26.69
CA THR A 32 3.83 9.59 26.76
C THR A 32 2.49 10.27 27.05
N GLY A 33 1.40 9.52 27.23
CA GLY A 33 0.07 10.07 27.50
C GLY A 33 -1.05 9.23 26.88
N TYR A 34 -2.21 9.82 26.61
CA TYR A 34 -3.28 9.11 25.89
C TYR A 34 -2.99 9.04 24.39
N SER A 35 -3.35 7.91 23.78
CA SER A 35 -3.35 7.74 22.34
C SER A 35 -4.47 8.58 21.75
N THR A 36 -4.11 9.45 20.81
CA THR A 36 -5.07 10.16 19.95
C THR A 36 -4.87 9.75 18.49
N ALA A 37 -4.43 8.52 18.24
CA ALA A 37 -4.28 7.98 16.89
C ALA A 37 -5.64 7.90 16.16
N ALA A 38 -5.62 7.91 14.83
CA ALA A 38 -6.84 7.94 14.01
C ALA A 38 -7.78 6.77 14.34
N ASP A 39 -7.25 5.55 14.53
CA ASP A 39 -8.02 4.35 14.89
C ASP A 39 -8.73 4.43 16.25
N VAL A 40 -8.18 5.22 17.20
CA VAL A 40 -8.82 5.49 18.49
C VAL A 40 -9.90 6.55 18.34
N LEU A 41 -9.61 7.61 17.59
CA LEU A 41 -10.55 8.72 17.36
C LEU A 41 -11.74 8.29 16.48
N GLU A 42 -11.54 7.44 15.48
CA GLU A 42 -12.62 6.94 14.62
C GLU A 42 -13.69 6.19 15.41
N LYS A 43 -13.32 5.46 16.47
CA LYS A 43 -14.27 4.79 17.37
C LYS A 43 -15.11 5.76 18.20
N LEU A 44 -14.56 6.94 18.46
CA LEU A 44 -15.22 8.00 19.22
C LEU A 44 -15.98 8.99 18.34
N ALA A 45 -15.78 8.93 17.02
CA ALA A 45 -16.36 9.87 16.08
C ALA A 45 -17.90 9.76 16.02
N GLU A 46 -18.46 8.58 16.29
CA GLU A 46 -19.92 8.38 16.36
C GLU A 46 -20.53 8.94 17.65
N GLU A 47 -19.75 8.93 18.75
CA GLU A 47 -20.24 9.31 20.08
C GLU A 47 -20.00 10.79 20.40
N ALA A 48 -19.03 11.43 19.74
CA ALA A 48 -18.60 12.79 20.08
C ALA A 48 -18.33 13.65 18.82
N PRO A 49 -19.19 14.64 18.50
CA PRO A 49 -19.00 15.52 17.33
C PRO A 49 -17.65 16.25 17.31
N ILE A 50 -17.08 16.55 18.48
CA ILE A 50 -15.76 17.19 18.57
C ILE A 50 -14.67 16.33 17.92
N VAL A 51 -14.80 15.00 17.98
CA VAL A 51 -13.81 14.08 17.45
C VAL A 51 -13.85 14.08 15.92
N GLN A 52 -15.03 14.22 15.32
CA GLN A 52 -15.17 14.43 13.87
C GLN A 52 -14.45 15.70 13.44
N ASP A 53 -14.70 16.82 14.12
CA ASP A 53 -14.03 18.10 13.84
C ASP A 53 -12.50 17.99 13.98
N ILE A 54 -12.01 17.26 14.99
CA ILE A 54 -10.57 17.03 15.20
C ILE A 54 -9.98 16.20 14.05
N LEU A 55 -10.65 15.14 13.62
CA LEU A 55 -10.22 14.31 12.50
C LEU A 55 -10.14 15.14 11.21
N SER A 56 -11.18 15.92 10.92
CA SER A 56 -11.21 16.85 9.79
C SER A 56 -10.12 17.91 9.87
N TYR A 57 -9.94 18.54 11.05
CA TYR A 57 -8.87 19.53 11.27
C TYR A 57 -7.49 18.92 11.02
N ARG A 58 -7.20 17.73 11.55
CA ARG A 58 -5.89 17.07 11.36
C ARG A 58 -5.63 16.72 9.90
N GLN A 59 -6.65 16.25 9.20
CA GLN A 59 -6.56 15.99 7.76
C GLN A 59 -6.22 17.29 7.01
N LEU A 60 -6.97 18.36 7.22
CA LEU A 60 -6.75 19.66 6.58
C LEU A 60 -5.39 20.26 6.93
N ALA A 61 -5.02 20.22 8.21
CA ALA A 61 -3.73 20.71 8.69
C ALA A 61 -2.56 19.93 8.07
N LYS A 62 -2.69 18.61 7.87
CA LYS A 62 -1.68 17.80 7.19
C LYS A 62 -1.60 18.15 5.70
N LEU A 63 -2.74 18.29 5.02
CA LEU A 63 -2.83 18.72 3.62
C LEU A 63 -2.15 20.08 3.41
N LYS A 64 -2.45 21.06 4.26
CA LYS A 64 -1.83 22.38 4.21
C LYS A 64 -0.33 22.33 4.52
N SER A 65 0.05 21.85 5.70
CA SER A 65 1.42 21.99 6.19
C SER A 65 2.42 21.12 5.45
N THR A 66 2.06 19.87 5.12
CA THR A 66 3.00 18.92 4.50
C THR A 66 2.98 19.00 2.99
N TYR A 67 1.80 19.18 2.40
CA TYR A 67 1.66 19.05 0.95
C TYR A 67 1.53 20.40 0.26
N ALA A 68 0.69 21.33 0.72
CA ALA A 68 0.61 22.64 0.09
C ALA A 68 1.86 23.50 0.40
N ASP A 69 1.98 23.98 1.64
CA ASP A 69 3.11 24.83 2.05
C ASP A 69 4.43 24.05 1.97
N GLY A 70 4.39 22.78 2.37
CA GLY A 70 5.56 21.91 2.44
C GLY A 70 6.19 21.63 1.08
N LEU A 71 5.40 21.30 0.05
CA LEU A 71 5.94 21.08 -1.30
C LEU A 71 6.31 22.39 -1.99
N HIS A 72 5.57 23.48 -1.73
CA HIS A 72 5.89 24.79 -2.30
C HIS A 72 7.33 25.22 -1.98
N ALA A 73 7.82 24.90 -0.77
CA ALA A 73 9.21 25.18 -0.38
C ALA A 73 10.27 24.42 -1.19
N PHE A 74 9.90 23.35 -1.90
CA PHE A 74 10.80 22.54 -2.74
C PHE A 74 10.72 22.87 -4.23
N ILE A 75 9.92 23.86 -4.63
CA ILE A 75 9.88 24.30 -6.02
C ILE A 75 11.19 25.03 -6.35
N ALA A 76 11.99 24.44 -7.22
CA ALA A 76 13.25 25.00 -7.68
C ALA A 76 13.03 26.08 -8.75
N LYS A 77 14.11 26.78 -9.13
CA LYS A 77 14.07 27.89 -10.09
C LYS A 77 13.55 27.50 -11.48
N ASP A 78 13.64 26.23 -11.84
CA ASP A 78 13.12 25.67 -13.09
C ASP A 78 11.62 25.31 -13.01
N GLY A 79 10.96 25.65 -11.90
CA GLY A 79 9.54 25.34 -11.66
C GLY A 79 9.28 23.88 -11.30
N ARG A 80 10.32 23.09 -11.01
CA ARG A 80 10.19 21.64 -10.72
C ARG A 80 10.53 21.31 -9.27
N ILE A 81 10.01 20.18 -8.81
CA ILE A 81 10.38 19.57 -7.53
C ILE A 81 11.36 18.43 -7.81
N HIS A 82 12.54 18.48 -7.19
CA HIS A 82 13.60 17.49 -7.35
C HIS A 82 13.77 16.68 -6.06
N GLY A 83 13.00 15.59 -5.93
CA GLY A 83 13.10 14.68 -4.77
C GLY A 83 14.31 13.74 -4.85
N THR A 84 14.73 13.21 -3.69
CA THR A 84 15.83 12.22 -3.58
C THR A 84 15.27 10.81 -3.38
N PHE A 85 15.65 9.88 -4.27
CA PHE A 85 15.28 8.47 -4.16
C PHE A 85 16.38 7.64 -3.49
N ASN A 86 16.08 7.09 -2.32
CA ASN A 86 17.01 6.31 -1.51
C ASN A 86 16.76 4.81 -1.71
N GLN A 87 17.79 4.08 -2.12
CA GLN A 87 17.69 2.63 -2.40
C GLN A 87 18.05 1.73 -1.21
N MET A 88 18.74 2.26 -0.19
CA MET A 88 19.35 1.47 0.89
C MET A 88 18.68 1.67 2.27
N VAL A 89 17.50 2.29 2.31
CA VAL A 89 16.81 2.62 3.58
C VAL A 89 15.87 1.51 4.02
N THR A 90 15.05 0.98 3.11
CA THR A 90 14.01 0.01 3.50
C THR A 90 14.57 -1.41 3.50
N ALA A 91 14.35 -2.16 4.58
CA ALA A 91 14.75 -3.58 4.66
C ALA A 91 14.11 -4.43 3.55
N THR A 92 12.92 -4.04 3.09
CA THR A 92 12.21 -4.70 1.98
C THR A 92 12.79 -4.42 0.59
N GLY A 93 13.74 -3.50 0.46
CA GLY A 93 14.32 -3.14 -0.83
C GLY A 93 13.45 -2.19 -1.68
N ARG A 94 12.33 -1.69 -1.15
CA ARG A 94 11.57 -0.58 -1.75
C ARG A 94 12.44 0.68 -1.78
N ILE A 95 12.27 1.48 -2.82
CA ILE A 95 12.86 2.82 -2.91
C ILE A 95 12.02 3.74 -2.00
N SER A 96 12.67 4.62 -1.23
CA SER A 96 11.99 5.68 -0.47
C SER A 96 12.32 7.05 -1.04
N SER A 97 11.38 7.99 -0.97
CA SER A 97 11.57 9.38 -1.42
C SER A 97 11.70 10.35 -0.23
N THR A 98 12.68 11.26 -0.29
CA THR A 98 12.92 12.32 0.69
C THR A 98 13.18 13.67 0.00
N ASP A 99 12.95 14.76 0.72
CA ASP A 99 13.28 16.14 0.33
C ASP A 99 12.77 16.58 -1.06
N PRO A 100 11.45 16.53 -1.33
CA PRO A 100 10.36 16.04 -0.48
C PRO A 100 10.02 14.58 -0.77
N ASN A 101 9.20 13.96 0.09
CA ASN A 101 8.65 12.63 -0.18
C ASN A 101 7.53 12.74 -1.22
N LEU A 102 7.80 12.25 -2.43
CA LEU A 102 6.86 12.23 -3.55
C LEU A 102 6.08 10.91 -3.66
N GLN A 103 6.38 9.91 -2.83
CA GLN A 103 5.67 8.62 -2.84
C GLN A 103 4.42 8.60 -1.95
N ASN A 104 4.20 9.64 -1.15
CA ASN A 104 3.08 9.70 -0.20
C ASN A 104 2.09 10.83 -0.51
N ILE A 105 2.04 11.28 -1.77
CA ILE A 105 1.07 12.28 -2.22
C ILE A 105 -0.36 11.70 -2.07
N PRO A 106 -1.28 12.38 -1.36
CA PRO A 106 -2.56 11.80 -0.99
C PRO A 106 -3.46 11.49 -2.19
N VAL A 107 -4.08 10.31 -2.21
CA VAL A 107 -5.01 9.88 -3.27
C VAL A 107 -6.38 9.40 -2.74
N ARG A 108 -6.49 9.13 -1.44
CA ARG A 108 -7.69 8.49 -0.87
C ARG A 108 -8.89 9.42 -0.70
N THR A 109 -8.67 10.72 -0.52
CA THR A 109 -9.71 11.69 -0.19
C THR A 109 -9.90 12.64 -1.35
N LYS A 110 -11.10 13.19 -1.55
CA LYS A 110 -11.37 14.15 -2.64
C LYS A 110 -10.37 15.31 -2.61
N LEU A 111 -10.19 15.95 -1.46
CA LEU A 111 -9.24 17.06 -1.32
C LEU A 111 -7.78 16.64 -1.49
N GLY A 112 -7.43 15.41 -1.09
CA GLY A 112 -6.10 14.86 -1.35
C GLY A 112 -5.81 14.72 -2.84
N ARG A 113 -6.78 14.19 -3.60
CA ARG A 113 -6.71 14.03 -5.06
C ARG A 113 -6.55 15.36 -5.79
N GLU A 114 -7.18 16.43 -5.29
CA GLU A 114 -6.97 17.77 -5.85
C GLU A 114 -5.51 18.22 -5.80
N LEU A 115 -4.71 17.76 -4.83
CA LEU A 115 -3.27 18.08 -4.78
C LEU A 115 -2.48 17.40 -5.90
N ARG A 116 -2.92 16.24 -6.42
CA ARG A 116 -2.24 15.58 -7.55
C ARG A 116 -2.41 16.37 -8.86
N LYS A 117 -3.47 17.17 -8.99
CA LYS A 117 -3.72 18.01 -10.17
C LYS A 117 -2.70 19.14 -10.37
N VAL A 118 -1.98 19.53 -9.32
CA VAL A 118 -0.97 20.60 -9.42
C VAL A 118 0.35 20.11 -10.02
N PHE A 119 0.53 18.79 -10.12
CA PHE A 119 1.63 18.19 -10.84
C PHE A 119 1.21 18.08 -12.30
N ILE A 120 1.86 18.88 -13.14
CA ILE A 120 1.63 18.95 -14.58
C ILE A 120 2.94 18.65 -15.33
N PRO A 121 2.86 18.05 -16.52
CA PRO A 121 4.00 17.91 -17.40
C PRO A 121 4.41 19.28 -17.95
N ARG A 122 5.60 19.37 -18.55
CA ARG A 122 5.97 20.55 -19.35
C ARG A 122 5.07 20.71 -20.57
N ASP A 123 5.07 21.91 -21.16
CA ASP A 123 4.36 22.20 -22.39
C ASP A 123 4.75 21.23 -23.54
N GLY A 124 3.74 20.73 -24.26
CA GLY A 124 3.88 19.75 -25.34
C GLY A 124 4.15 18.32 -24.87
N TYR A 125 4.00 18.05 -23.58
CA TYR A 125 4.16 16.72 -22.97
C TYR A 125 2.90 16.36 -22.17
N VAL A 126 2.70 15.06 -21.99
CA VAL A 126 1.69 14.46 -21.11
C VAL A 126 2.37 13.57 -20.08
N PHE A 127 1.65 13.19 -19.02
CA PHE A 127 2.06 12.06 -18.20
C PHE A 127 1.51 10.76 -18.76
N VAL A 128 2.37 9.75 -18.81
CA VAL A 128 1.98 8.35 -19.01
C VAL A 128 2.29 7.62 -17.71
N ASP A 129 1.24 7.17 -17.03
CA ASP A 129 1.32 6.42 -15.78
C ASP A 129 1.07 4.94 -16.06
N ALA A 130 1.88 4.07 -15.43
CA ALA A 130 1.64 2.64 -15.47
C ALA A 130 1.84 1.99 -14.10
N ASP A 131 0.82 1.24 -13.66
CA ASP A 131 0.80 0.55 -12.37
C ASP A 131 0.59 -0.95 -12.54
N TYR A 132 1.22 -1.76 -11.69
CA TYR A 132 0.99 -3.19 -11.72
C TYR A 132 -0.36 -3.57 -11.12
N SER A 133 -1.20 -4.22 -11.93
CA SER A 133 -2.50 -4.72 -11.49
C SER A 133 -2.33 -5.89 -10.50
N GLN A 134 -2.57 -5.61 -9.22
CA GLN A 134 -2.60 -6.60 -8.12
C GLN A 134 -1.26 -7.35 -7.92
N ILE A 135 -0.13 -6.64 -8.02
CA ILE A 135 1.21 -7.26 -7.96
C ILE A 135 1.41 -8.16 -6.73
N GLU A 136 0.91 -7.75 -5.57
CA GLU A 136 1.11 -8.46 -4.31
C GLU A 136 0.42 -9.83 -4.31
N LEU A 137 -0.80 -9.91 -4.85
CA LEU A 137 -1.52 -11.17 -4.98
C LEU A 137 -0.89 -12.08 -6.06
N ARG A 138 -0.38 -11.50 -7.15
CA ARG A 138 0.35 -12.26 -8.18
C ARG A 138 1.65 -12.85 -7.64
N VAL A 139 2.39 -12.06 -6.86
CA VAL A 139 3.59 -12.51 -6.15
C VAL A 139 3.23 -13.60 -5.14
N MET A 140 2.16 -13.43 -4.36
CA MET A 140 1.69 -14.45 -3.42
C MET A 140 1.35 -15.77 -4.15
N ALA A 141 0.63 -15.70 -5.28
CA ALA A 141 0.31 -16.88 -6.08
C ALA A 141 1.59 -17.59 -6.59
N HIS A 142 2.60 -16.82 -7.01
CA HIS A 142 3.88 -17.36 -7.47
C HIS A 142 4.67 -18.06 -6.35
N ILE A 143 4.87 -17.39 -5.21
CA ILE A 143 5.72 -17.88 -4.12
C ILE A 143 5.06 -19.02 -3.33
N SER A 144 3.73 -18.97 -3.14
CA SER A 144 2.99 -20.07 -2.50
C SER A 144 2.77 -21.24 -3.45
N GLY A 145 2.68 -20.97 -4.76
CA GLY A 145 2.28 -21.96 -5.75
C GLY A 145 0.86 -22.50 -5.51
N ASP A 146 -0.01 -21.70 -4.91
CA ASP A 146 -1.38 -22.08 -4.59
C ASP A 146 -2.25 -22.23 -5.84
N GLU A 147 -2.75 -23.44 -6.08
CA GLU A 147 -3.50 -23.74 -7.30
C GLU A 147 -4.78 -22.92 -7.43
N GLY A 148 -5.44 -22.59 -6.31
CA GLY A 148 -6.64 -21.77 -6.30
C GLY A 148 -6.34 -20.35 -6.75
N LEU A 149 -5.27 -19.74 -6.23
CA LEU A 149 -4.82 -18.41 -6.66
C LEU A 149 -4.28 -18.41 -8.09
N LEU A 150 -3.45 -19.39 -8.45
CA LEU A 150 -2.90 -19.52 -9.80
C LEU A 150 -4.02 -19.63 -10.84
N ARG A 151 -5.03 -20.47 -10.56
CA ARG A 151 -6.20 -20.63 -11.42
C ARG A 151 -7.01 -19.33 -11.54
N ALA A 152 -7.26 -18.64 -10.44
CA ALA A 152 -8.01 -17.38 -10.45
C ALA A 152 -7.39 -16.33 -11.38
N PHE A 153 -6.05 -16.19 -11.36
CA PHE A 153 -5.34 -15.29 -12.26
C PHE A 153 -5.31 -15.77 -13.72
N ARG A 154 -5.13 -17.07 -13.98
CA ARG A 154 -5.12 -17.63 -15.34
C ARG A 154 -6.46 -17.48 -16.04
N GLU A 155 -7.55 -17.62 -15.30
CA GLU A 155 -8.92 -17.48 -15.81
C GLU A 155 -9.41 -16.02 -15.85
N GLY A 156 -8.54 -15.04 -15.53
CA GLY A 156 -8.90 -13.62 -15.54
C GLY A 156 -9.99 -13.24 -14.52
N ARG A 157 -10.19 -14.06 -13.48
CA ARG A 157 -11.23 -13.81 -12.48
C ARG A 157 -10.81 -12.70 -11.53
N ASP A 158 -11.79 -11.91 -11.10
CA ASP A 158 -11.60 -11.00 -9.98
C ASP A 158 -11.37 -11.80 -8.69
N VAL A 159 -10.11 -11.83 -8.24
CA VAL A 159 -9.69 -12.58 -7.04
C VAL A 159 -10.44 -12.14 -5.79
N HIS A 160 -10.83 -10.86 -5.68
CA HIS A 160 -11.61 -10.38 -4.54
C HIS A 160 -13.05 -10.87 -4.60
N ARG A 161 -13.69 -10.90 -5.78
CA ARG A 161 -15.04 -11.50 -5.92
C ARG A 161 -15.00 -13.01 -5.72
N ALA A 162 -13.96 -13.69 -6.20
CA ALA A 162 -13.77 -15.12 -5.97
C ALA A 162 -13.63 -15.43 -4.47
N THR A 163 -12.80 -14.67 -3.74
CA THR A 163 -12.72 -14.81 -2.27
C THR A 163 -14.06 -14.50 -1.61
N ALA A 164 -14.76 -13.44 -2.03
CA ALA A 164 -16.05 -13.08 -1.45
C ALA A 164 -17.09 -14.20 -1.64
N SER A 165 -17.18 -14.75 -2.85
CA SER A 165 -18.11 -15.84 -3.17
C SER A 165 -17.93 -17.02 -2.22
N GLU A 166 -16.68 -17.41 -1.96
CA GLU A 166 -16.35 -18.49 -1.04
C GLU A 166 -16.65 -18.13 0.42
N VAL A 167 -16.14 -16.98 0.88
CA VAL A 167 -16.21 -16.57 2.30
C VAL A 167 -17.66 -16.27 2.73
N PHE A 168 -18.49 -15.75 1.83
CA PHE A 168 -19.88 -15.42 2.12
C PHE A 168 -20.87 -16.50 1.64
N GLY A 169 -20.40 -17.56 0.98
CA GLY A 169 -21.26 -18.64 0.47
C GLY A 169 -22.29 -18.17 -0.57
N VAL A 170 -21.92 -17.20 -1.41
CA VAL A 170 -22.79 -16.65 -2.47
C VAL A 170 -22.18 -16.89 -3.84
N ASP A 171 -22.99 -17.06 -4.88
CA ASP A 171 -22.48 -17.16 -6.25
C ASP A 171 -21.66 -15.93 -6.62
N ILE A 172 -20.61 -16.13 -7.41
CA ILE A 172 -19.71 -15.05 -7.80
C ILE A 172 -20.45 -13.88 -8.45
N GLU A 173 -21.48 -14.13 -9.24
CA GLU A 173 -22.30 -13.10 -9.89
C GLU A 173 -23.12 -12.28 -8.90
N HIS A 174 -23.55 -12.89 -7.79
CA HIS A 174 -24.33 -12.26 -6.73
C HIS A 174 -23.46 -11.56 -5.67
N VAL A 175 -22.13 -11.56 -5.81
CA VAL A 175 -21.23 -10.82 -4.92
C VAL A 175 -21.46 -9.32 -5.06
N THR A 176 -21.93 -8.71 -3.98
CA THR A 176 -22.14 -7.27 -3.87
C THR A 176 -20.81 -6.48 -3.80
N SER A 177 -20.84 -5.19 -4.12
CA SER A 177 -19.67 -4.31 -4.00
C SER A 177 -19.13 -4.22 -2.56
N GLN A 178 -20.00 -4.32 -1.56
CA GLN A 178 -19.63 -4.34 -0.15
C GLN A 178 -18.88 -5.63 0.21
N GLN A 179 -19.41 -6.79 -0.19
CA GLN A 179 -18.75 -8.09 0.01
C GLN A 179 -17.39 -8.13 -0.68
N ARG A 180 -17.29 -7.62 -1.92
CA ARG A 180 -16.01 -7.49 -2.63
C ARG A 180 -15.02 -6.61 -1.86
N ARG A 181 -15.47 -5.50 -1.27
CA ARG A 181 -14.62 -4.62 -0.45
C ARG A 181 -14.14 -5.32 0.81
N MET A 182 -14.99 -6.08 1.49
CA MET A 182 -14.60 -6.88 2.65
C MET A 182 -13.61 -7.99 2.26
N ALA A 183 -13.84 -8.69 1.15
CA ALA A 183 -12.92 -9.70 0.65
C ALA A 183 -11.56 -9.11 0.22
N LYS A 184 -11.53 -7.86 -0.24
CA LYS A 184 -10.27 -7.12 -0.45
C LYS A 184 -9.50 -6.99 0.87
N VAL A 185 -10.15 -6.57 1.95
CA VAL A 185 -9.54 -6.47 3.29
C VAL A 185 -9.08 -7.84 3.80
N ILE A 186 -9.85 -8.91 3.56
CA ILE A 186 -9.48 -10.29 3.90
C ILE A 186 -8.23 -10.71 3.12
N ASN A 187 -8.24 -10.60 1.79
CA ASN A 187 -7.11 -10.98 0.94
C ASN A 187 -5.83 -10.29 1.41
N PHE A 188 -5.82 -8.96 1.46
CA PHE A 188 -4.63 -8.22 1.88
C PHE A 188 -4.26 -8.53 3.33
N GLY A 189 -5.23 -8.56 4.25
CA GLY A 189 -4.93 -8.86 5.65
C GLY A 189 -4.27 -10.21 5.83
N LEU A 190 -4.83 -11.26 5.23
CA LEU A 190 -4.35 -12.63 5.46
C LEU A 190 -3.05 -12.92 4.74
N ILE A 191 -2.82 -12.42 3.51
CA ILE A 191 -1.52 -12.54 2.86
C ILE A 191 -0.41 -11.83 3.65
N TYR A 192 -0.76 -10.80 4.44
CA TYR A 192 0.16 -10.08 5.31
C TYR A 192 0.27 -10.64 6.74
N GLY A 193 -0.30 -11.82 7.02
CA GLY A 193 -0.24 -12.44 8.34
C GLY A 193 -1.05 -11.71 9.41
N MET A 194 -2.14 -11.02 9.03
CA MET A 194 -3.08 -10.44 9.97
C MET A 194 -3.72 -11.53 10.83
N SER A 195 -3.81 -11.27 12.14
CA SER A 195 -4.51 -12.17 13.08
C SER A 195 -6.02 -12.03 13.00
N ALA A 196 -6.77 -13.00 13.53
CA ALA A 196 -8.23 -12.91 13.70
C ALA A 196 -8.66 -11.62 14.42
N TRP A 197 -7.90 -11.19 15.45
CA TRP A 197 -8.15 -9.92 16.14
C TRP A 197 -8.00 -8.72 15.20
N GLY A 198 -6.94 -8.72 14.37
CA GLY A 198 -6.72 -7.65 13.39
C GLY A 198 -7.83 -7.62 12.34
N LEU A 199 -8.25 -8.78 11.84
CA LEU A 199 -9.31 -8.88 10.85
C LEU A 199 -10.64 -8.39 11.43
N ARG A 200 -10.95 -8.77 12.67
CA ARG A 200 -12.10 -8.29 13.43
C ARG A 200 -12.16 -6.76 13.49
N GLN A 201 -11.05 -6.11 13.84
CA GLN A 201 -10.98 -4.65 13.93
C GLN A 201 -11.19 -3.98 12.56
N ASN A 202 -10.62 -4.54 11.49
CA ASN A 202 -10.72 -3.95 10.16
C ASN A 202 -12.10 -4.16 9.50
N LEU A 203 -12.78 -5.27 9.81
CA LEU A 203 -14.10 -5.58 9.25
C LEU A 203 -15.27 -5.17 10.15
N GLY A 204 -15.04 -4.85 11.43
CA GLY A 204 -16.10 -4.53 12.38
C GLY A 204 -17.02 -5.71 12.70
N VAL A 205 -16.54 -6.95 12.57
CA VAL A 205 -17.34 -8.18 12.79
C VAL A 205 -17.10 -8.80 14.16
N GLU A 206 -17.89 -9.82 14.52
CA GLU A 206 -17.63 -10.60 15.73
C GLU A 206 -16.40 -11.50 15.59
N LYS A 207 -15.87 -11.98 16.73
CA LYS A 207 -14.67 -12.82 16.75
C LYS A 207 -14.89 -14.13 15.97
N GLY A 208 -15.99 -14.84 16.23
CA GLY A 208 -16.29 -16.12 15.56
C GLY A 208 -16.44 -15.96 14.04
N VAL A 209 -17.01 -14.85 13.59
CA VAL A 209 -17.13 -14.52 12.16
C VAL A 209 -15.76 -14.31 11.51
N ALA A 210 -14.87 -13.54 12.17
CA ALA A 210 -13.50 -13.35 11.68
C ALA A 210 -12.69 -14.65 11.63
N GLU A 211 -12.85 -15.54 12.62
CA GLU A 211 -12.21 -16.87 12.64
C GLU A 211 -12.74 -17.75 11.49
N HIS A 212 -14.06 -17.77 11.28
CA HIS A 212 -14.68 -18.47 10.16
C HIS A 212 -14.16 -17.98 8.79
N TYR A 213 -14.04 -16.67 8.59
CA TYR A 213 -13.51 -16.12 7.33
C TYR A 213 -12.06 -16.53 7.08
N ILE A 214 -11.24 -16.62 8.13
CA ILE A 214 -9.86 -17.11 8.04
C ILE A 214 -9.82 -18.58 7.64
N GLU A 215 -10.69 -19.40 8.24
CA GLU A 215 -10.80 -20.82 7.91
C GLU A 215 -11.21 -21.04 6.47
N GLN A 216 -12.26 -20.37 5.99
CA GLN A 216 -12.71 -20.47 4.59
C GLN A 216 -11.62 -20.02 3.61
N TYR A 217 -10.94 -18.92 3.91
CA TYR A 217 -9.84 -18.43 3.07
C TYR A 217 -8.71 -19.45 2.93
N PHE A 218 -8.25 -20.04 4.03
CA PHE A 218 -7.16 -21.03 3.98
C PHE A 218 -7.60 -22.42 3.54
N ALA A 219 -8.88 -22.78 3.66
CA ALA A 219 -9.42 -23.96 3.02
C ALA A 219 -9.39 -23.82 1.49
N ARG A 220 -9.68 -22.62 0.98
CA ARG A 220 -9.62 -22.28 -0.44
C ARG A 220 -8.19 -22.19 -0.97
N TYR A 221 -7.29 -21.60 -0.18
CA TYR A 221 -5.88 -21.36 -0.54
C TYR A 221 -4.91 -22.06 0.44
N PRO A 222 -4.90 -23.41 0.48
CA PRO A 222 -4.16 -24.18 1.47
C PRO A 222 -2.63 -24.03 1.36
N LYS A 223 -2.10 -23.81 0.14
CA LYS A 223 -0.66 -23.62 -0.04
C LYS A 223 -0.21 -22.22 0.39
N VAL A 224 -1.11 -21.23 0.46
CA VAL A 224 -0.80 -19.94 1.09
C VAL A 224 -0.56 -20.14 2.59
N LYS A 225 -1.43 -20.90 3.28
CA LYS A 225 -1.23 -21.23 4.70
C LYS A 225 0.10 -21.93 4.93
N ARG A 226 0.38 -22.96 4.11
CA ARG A 226 1.64 -23.71 4.17
C ARG A 226 2.85 -22.81 3.94
N TYR A 227 2.82 -21.95 2.92
CA TYR A 227 3.88 -20.97 2.66
C TYR A 227 4.15 -20.09 3.88
N MET A 228 3.09 -19.58 4.52
CA MET A 228 3.22 -18.74 5.72
C MET A 228 3.81 -19.50 6.92
N GLU A 229 3.54 -20.81 7.04
CA GLU A 229 4.16 -21.66 8.05
C GLU A 229 5.64 -21.92 7.75
N ASP A 230 5.95 -22.29 6.51
CA ASP A 230 7.30 -22.59 6.04
C ASP A 230 8.22 -21.36 6.15
N ILE A 231 7.74 -20.18 5.77
CA ILE A 231 8.53 -18.95 5.83
C ILE A 231 8.83 -18.50 7.27
N ARG A 232 7.90 -18.74 8.21
CA ARG A 232 8.15 -18.51 9.64
C ARG A 232 9.23 -19.45 10.17
N ASN A 233 9.19 -20.72 9.77
CA ASN A 233 10.21 -21.69 10.15
C ASN A 233 11.57 -21.31 9.55
N GLN A 234 11.62 -20.94 8.26
CA GLN A 234 12.83 -20.47 7.60
C GLN A 234 13.43 -19.25 8.32
N ALA A 235 12.60 -18.29 8.70
CA ALA A 235 13.03 -17.10 9.45
C ALA A 235 13.62 -17.46 10.81
N ARG A 236 12.98 -18.37 11.56
CA ARG A 236 13.47 -18.84 12.86
C ARG A 236 14.78 -19.62 12.75
N THR A 237 14.95 -20.43 11.71
CA THR A 237 16.15 -21.25 11.50
C THR A 237 17.34 -20.42 11.00
N HIS A 238 17.13 -19.51 10.05
CA HIS A 238 18.22 -18.80 9.38
C HIS A 238 18.43 -17.36 9.84
N GLY A 239 17.46 -16.75 10.54
CA GLY A 239 17.49 -15.34 10.91
C GLY A 239 17.17 -14.38 9.76
N TYR A 240 16.85 -14.89 8.57
CA TYR A 240 16.44 -14.12 7.39
C TYR A 240 15.46 -14.88 6.51
N VAL A 241 14.81 -14.15 5.61
CA VAL A 241 13.97 -14.68 4.52
C VAL A 241 14.46 -14.12 3.18
N GLN A 242 13.99 -14.64 2.05
CA GLN A 242 14.44 -14.22 0.72
C GLN A 242 13.29 -13.81 -0.20
N THR A 243 13.54 -12.86 -1.11
CA THR A 243 12.64 -12.62 -2.26
C THR A 243 12.75 -13.76 -3.27
N ALA A 244 11.81 -13.80 -4.23
CA ALA A 244 11.86 -14.76 -5.34
C ALA A 244 13.15 -14.65 -6.18
N PHE A 245 13.86 -13.51 -6.10
CA PHE A 245 15.11 -13.26 -6.81
C PHE A 245 16.35 -13.31 -5.90
N GLY A 246 16.20 -13.84 -4.68
CA GLY A 246 17.33 -14.17 -3.80
C GLY A 246 17.80 -13.06 -2.87
N ARG A 247 17.21 -11.86 -2.90
CA ARG A 247 17.52 -10.79 -1.93
C ARG A 247 17.19 -11.26 -0.53
N ARG A 248 18.17 -11.21 0.38
CA ARG A 248 17.99 -11.57 1.81
C ARG A 248 17.43 -10.40 2.60
N LEU A 249 16.45 -10.69 3.46
CA LEU A 249 15.82 -9.75 4.39
C LEU A 249 16.02 -10.29 5.81
N TRP A 250 16.92 -9.65 6.56
CA TRP A 250 17.28 -10.06 7.90
C TRP A 250 16.21 -9.66 8.93
N LEU A 251 15.97 -10.54 9.89
CA LEU A 251 14.95 -10.42 10.92
C LEU A 251 15.60 -10.58 12.30
N PRO A 252 16.31 -9.56 12.81
CA PRO A 252 17.07 -9.68 14.06
C PRO A 252 16.19 -10.04 15.27
N ASP A 253 14.93 -9.64 15.23
CA ASP A 253 13.95 -9.83 16.29
C ASP A 253 13.27 -11.22 16.28
N ILE A 254 13.55 -12.09 15.29
CA ILE A 254 12.87 -13.39 15.17
C ILE A 254 13.21 -14.36 16.31
N ALA A 255 14.38 -14.20 16.92
CA ALA A 255 14.82 -14.96 18.08
C ALA A 255 14.53 -14.26 19.42
N SER A 256 13.77 -13.16 19.42
CA SER A 256 13.50 -12.39 20.64
C SER A 256 12.73 -13.23 21.67
N SER A 257 13.18 -13.21 22.93
CA SER A 257 12.44 -13.79 24.06
C SER A 257 11.14 -13.05 24.38
N ARG A 258 10.97 -11.83 23.87
CA ARG A 258 9.74 -11.04 24.03
C ARG A 258 8.72 -11.46 22.99
N ILE A 259 7.73 -12.25 23.40
CA ILE A 259 6.67 -12.79 22.52
C ILE A 259 6.04 -11.73 21.58
N PRO A 260 5.70 -10.49 22.02
CA PRO A 260 5.15 -9.49 21.11
C PRO A 260 6.12 -9.05 19.99
N VAL A 261 7.42 -8.99 20.30
CA VAL A 261 8.49 -8.61 19.37
C VAL A 261 8.72 -9.75 18.37
N GLN A 262 8.85 -10.98 18.86
CA GLN A 262 8.96 -12.17 18.02
C GLN A 262 7.77 -12.31 17.06
N LYS A 263 6.53 -12.18 17.54
CA LYS A 263 5.33 -12.24 16.68
C LYS A 263 5.29 -11.13 15.64
N ALA A 264 5.87 -9.96 15.92
CA ALA A 264 6.00 -8.90 14.93
C ALA A 264 7.04 -9.27 13.85
N ALA A 265 8.17 -9.85 14.25
CA ALA A 265 9.17 -10.38 13.33
C ALA A 265 8.63 -11.52 12.46
N GLU A 266 7.80 -12.41 13.00
CA GLU A 266 7.13 -13.47 12.24
C GLU A 266 6.16 -12.92 11.18
N ARG A 267 5.42 -11.86 11.49
CA ARG A 267 4.60 -11.16 10.48
C ARG A 267 5.47 -10.49 9.42
N ALA A 268 6.57 -9.86 9.85
CA ALA A 268 7.54 -9.29 8.91
C ALA A 268 8.14 -10.37 8.00
N ALA A 269 8.41 -11.57 8.51
CA ALA A 269 8.93 -12.70 7.75
C ALA A 269 8.00 -13.14 6.60
N ILE A 270 6.68 -13.06 6.81
CA ILE A 270 5.68 -13.39 5.79
C ILE A 270 5.62 -12.27 4.73
N ASN A 271 5.66 -11.01 5.19
CA ASN A 271 5.39 -9.86 4.32
C ASN A 271 6.61 -9.45 3.49
N ALA A 272 7.81 -9.60 4.07
CA ALA A 272 9.07 -9.14 3.50
C ALA A 272 9.39 -9.80 2.14
N PRO A 273 9.25 -11.12 1.93
CA PRO A 273 9.42 -11.73 0.62
C PRO A 273 8.46 -11.21 -0.43
N MET A 274 7.18 -11.04 -0.08
CA MET A 274 6.16 -10.56 -1.01
C MET A 274 6.44 -9.10 -1.44
N GLN A 275 6.61 -8.22 -0.45
CA GLN A 275 6.91 -6.81 -0.69
C GLN A 275 8.26 -6.62 -1.39
N GLY A 276 9.26 -7.40 -1.00
CA GLY A 276 10.60 -7.33 -1.59
C GLY A 276 10.65 -7.88 -3.01
N THR A 277 9.88 -8.93 -3.32
CA THR A 277 9.76 -9.43 -4.69
C THR A 277 9.09 -8.40 -5.58
N ALA A 278 8.02 -7.72 -5.12
CA ALA A 278 7.43 -6.61 -5.86
C ALA A 278 8.42 -5.45 -6.07
N ALA A 279 9.23 -5.12 -5.05
CA ALA A 279 10.30 -4.14 -5.17
C ALA A 279 11.40 -4.54 -6.17
N ASP A 280 11.73 -5.83 -6.24
CA ASP A 280 12.68 -6.35 -7.23
C ASP A 280 12.10 -6.26 -8.66
N LEU A 281 10.81 -6.56 -8.83
CA LEU A 281 10.12 -6.47 -10.13
C LEU A 281 10.05 -5.04 -10.66
N ILE A 282 9.62 -4.08 -9.83
CA ILE A 282 9.55 -2.68 -10.26
C ILE A 282 10.93 -2.12 -10.60
N LYS A 283 11.99 -2.51 -9.86
CA LYS A 283 13.37 -2.12 -10.19
C LYS A 283 13.85 -2.71 -11.52
N LYS A 284 13.53 -3.98 -11.79
CA LYS A 284 13.81 -4.59 -13.10
C LYS A 284 13.06 -3.85 -14.21
N ALA A 285 11.80 -3.47 -13.98
CA ALA A 285 11.00 -2.69 -14.92
C ALA A 285 11.60 -1.31 -15.19
N MET A 286 12.03 -0.58 -14.15
CA MET A 286 12.73 0.70 -14.32
C MET A 286 13.97 0.56 -15.22
N VAL A 287 14.78 -0.48 -15.01
CA VAL A 287 15.96 -0.75 -15.86
C VAL A 287 15.57 -1.09 -17.30
N ALA A 288 14.54 -1.92 -17.49
CA ALA A 288 14.05 -2.29 -18.82
C ALA A 288 13.49 -1.08 -19.60
N VAL A 289 12.68 -0.25 -18.93
CA VAL A 289 12.13 1.00 -19.47
C VAL A 289 13.25 1.97 -19.83
N GLN A 290 14.20 2.19 -18.92
CA GLN A 290 15.31 3.11 -19.17
C GLN A 290 16.17 2.64 -20.36
N LYS A 291 16.44 1.34 -20.46
CA LYS A 291 17.18 0.77 -21.59
C LYS A 291 16.42 0.98 -22.91
N TRP A 292 15.12 0.70 -22.93
CA TRP A 292 14.29 0.90 -24.12
C TRP A 292 14.23 2.36 -24.57
N LEU A 293 14.10 3.31 -23.63
CA LEU A 293 14.14 4.75 -23.93
C LEU A 293 15.47 5.15 -24.59
N GLN A 294 16.59 4.61 -24.11
CA GLN A 294 17.91 4.87 -24.69
C GLN A 294 18.09 4.26 -26.08
N GLU A 295 17.67 3.01 -26.28
CA GLU A 295 17.81 2.28 -27.55
C GLU A 295 16.94 2.88 -28.67
N THR A 296 15.77 3.42 -28.32
CA THR A 296 14.86 4.07 -29.27
C THR A 296 15.18 5.54 -29.51
N GLY A 297 16.07 6.13 -28.69
CA GLY A 297 16.34 7.57 -28.74
C GLY A 297 15.13 8.42 -28.33
N ALA A 298 14.21 7.86 -27.55
CA ALA A 298 13.00 8.55 -27.09
C ALA A 298 13.35 9.78 -26.24
N LYS A 299 12.59 10.86 -26.44
CA LYS A 299 12.70 12.08 -25.61
C LYS A 299 11.99 11.92 -24.27
N SER A 300 11.06 10.97 -24.17
CA SER A 300 10.35 10.57 -22.96
C SER A 300 11.28 10.26 -21.79
N ARG A 301 10.84 10.56 -20.56
CA ARG A 301 11.64 10.37 -19.35
C ARG A 301 10.84 9.72 -18.23
N LEU A 302 11.41 8.71 -17.58
CA LEU A 302 10.93 8.22 -16.29
C LEU A 302 11.18 9.29 -15.22
N ILE A 303 10.12 9.81 -14.61
CA ILE A 303 10.20 10.91 -13.63
C ILE A 303 10.02 10.45 -12.19
N LEU A 304 9.13 9.48 -11.94
CA LEU A 304 8.81 9.01 -10.60
C LEU A 304 8.55 7.51 -10.58
N GLN A 305 8.86 6.91 -9.43
CA GLN A 305 8.43 5.57 -9.07
C GLN A 305 7.70 5.65 -7.73
N VAL A 306 6.44 5.19 -7.71
CA VAL A 306 5.57 5.25 -6.53
C VAL A 306 5.03 3.86 -6.25
N HIS A 307 5.63 3.14 -5.30
CA HIS A 307 5.25 1.76 -4.97
C HIS A 307 5.40 0.78 -6.15
N ASP A 308 4.34 0.47 -6.86
CA ASP A 308 4.24 -0.39 -8.03
C ASP A 308 4.00 0.38 -9.35
N GLU A 309 3.93 1.70 -9.25
CA GLU A 309 3.64 2.67 -10.31
C GLU A 309 4.94 3.28 -10.87
N LEU A 310 4.99 3.45 -12.20
CA LEU A 310 6.01 4.23 -12.93
C LEU A 310 5.34 5.37 -13.71
N ILE A 311 5.81 6.59 -13.48
CA ILE A 311 5.29 7.78 -14.15
C ILE A 311 6.35 8.32 -15.10
N LEU A 312 5.97 8.51 -16.36
CA LEU A 312 6.81 9.09 -17.39
C LEU A 312 6.25 10.46 -17.82
N GLU A 313 7.15 11.42 -18.08
CA GLU A 313 6.86 12.66 -18.81
C GLU A 313 7.18 12.40 -20.29
N VAL A 314 6.17 12.46 -21.16
CA VAL A 314 6.20 11.95 -22.55
C VAL A 314 5.78 13.05 -23.52
N PRO A 315 6.57 13.36 -24.59
CA PRO A 315 6.12 14.29 -25.63
C PRO A 315 4.83 13.77 -26.29
N GLU A 316 3.93 14.67 -26.67
CA GLU A 316 2.66 14.30 -27.32
C GLU A 316 2.88 13.38 -28.54
N GLU A 317 3.97 13.57 -29.31
CA GLU A 317 4.27 12.73 -30.48
C GLU A 317 4.72 11.29 -30.14
N GLU A 318 5.14 11.01 -28.89
CA GLU A 318 5.64 9.69 -28.46
C GLU A 318 4.60 8.89 -27.67
N VAL A 319 3.42 9.46 -27.37
CA VAL A 319 2.42 8.89 -26.46
C VAL A 319 2.02 7.48 -26.82
N GLU A 320 1.59 7.22 -28.07
CA GLU A 320 1.12 5.88 -28.47
C GLU A 320 2.26 4.85 -28.40
N THR A 321 3.47 5.23 -28.80
CA THR A 321 4.66 4.38 -28.71
C THR A 321 4.96 3.98 -27.26
N VAL A 322 4.92 4.95 -26.33
CA VAL A 322 5.17 4.68 -24.90
C VAL A 322 4.02 3.88 -24.29
N ARG A 323 2.77 4.21 -24.64
CA ARG A 323 1.55 3.53 -24.15
C ARG A 323 1.53 2.05 -24.51
N GLU A 324 2.04 1.68 -25.68
CA GLU A 324 2.18 0.26 -26.07
C GLU A 324 3.41 -0.40 -25.43
N ALA A 325 4.54 0.29 -25.37
CA ALA A 325 5.80 -0.29 -24.91
C ALA A 325 5.85 -0.48 -23.38
N LEU A 326 5.41 0.51 -22.61
CA LEU A 326 5.55 0.56 -21.16
C LEU A 326 4.90 -0.65 -20.44
N PRO A 327 3.60 -0.95 -20.62
CA PRO A 327 2.99 -2.10 -19.96
C PRO A 327 3.60 -3.44 -20.40
N ARG A 328 4.04 -3.55 -21.66
CA ARG A 328 4.74 -4.74 -22.18
C ARG A 328 6.10 -4.93 -21.51
N LEU A 329 6.87 -3.85 -21.36
CA LEU A 329 8.17 -3.88 -20.69
C LEU A 329 8.02 -4.25 -19.21
N MET A 330 7.11 -3.60 -18.50
CA MET A 330 6.81 -3.91 -17.11
C MET A 330 6.37 -5.37 -16.94
N SER A 331 5.44 -5.84 -17.78
CA SER A 331 4.93 -7.22 -17.68
C SER A 331 5.96 -8.27 -18.09
N GLY A 332 6.98 -7.90 -18.88
CA GLY A 332 7.99 -8.80 -19.43
C GLY A 332 9.27 -8.96 -18.61
N VAL A 333 9.40 -8.32 -17.44
CA VAL A 333 10.68 -8.30 -16.70
C VAL A 333 11.01 -9.58 -15.93
N ALA A 334 10.03 -10.47 -15.76
CA ALA A 334 10.22 -11.75 -15.10
C ALA A 334 9.13 -12.74 -15.51
N GLU A 335 9.51 -14.03 -15.57
CA GLU A 335 8.56 -15.12 -15.73
C GLU A 335 8.09 -15.61 -14.35
N LEU A 336 6.84 -15.30 -14.01
CA LEU A 336 6.17 -15.81 -12.81
C LEU A 336 5.18 -16.92 -13.19
N LYS A 337 4.64 -17.62 -12.18
CA LYS A 337 3.65 -18.70 -12.41
C LYS A 337 2.29 -18.18 -12.88
N VAL A 338 2.08 -16.87 -12.72
CA VAL A 338 0.95 -16.07 -13.23
C VAL A 338 1.53 -14.85 -13.94
N PRO A 339 0.95 -14.41 -15.07
CA PRO A 339 1.48 -13.28 -15.80
C PRO A 339 1.46 -12.00 -14.96
N LEU A 340 2.46 -11.14 -15.14
CA LEU A 340 2.38 -9.76 -14.70
C LEU A 340 1.47 -8.99 -15.66
N VAL A 341 0.76 -8.01 -15.11
CA VAL A 341 -0.10 -7.11 -15.89
C VAL A 341 0.11 -5.71 -15.36
N ALA A 342 0.37 -4.77 -16.26
CA ALA A 342 0.41 -3.35 -15.96
C ALA A 342 -0.72 -2.65 -16.72
N GLU A 343 -1.44 -1.77 -16.02
CA GLU A 343 -2.46 -0.90 -16.60
C GLU A 343 -1.79 0.45 -16.91
N VAL A 344 -2.22 1.12 -17.99
CA VAL A 344 -1.61 2.37 -18.45
C VAL A 344 -2.68 3.45 -18.61
N GLY A 345 -2.40 4.63 -18.07
CA GLY A 345 -3.21 5.83 -18.23
C GLY A 345 -2.39 6.99 -18.79
N VAL A 346 -3.06 7.91 -19.47
CA VAL A 346 -2.45 9.09 -20.10
C VAL A 346 -3.26 10.32 -19.74
N ALA A 347 -2.61 11.35 -19.20
CA ALA A 347 -3.28 12.61 -18.91
C ALA A 347 -2.34 13.81 -18.75
N ASP A 348 -2.95 14.99 -18.73
CA ASP A 348 -2.28 16.30 -18.59
C ASP A 348 -1.93 16.65 -17.13
N ASN A 349 -2.29 15.81 -16.17
CA ASN A 349 -1.91 15.95 -14.76
C ASN A 349 -1.92 14.59 -14.07
N TRP A 350 -1.22 14.50 -12.94
CA TRP A 350 -1.02 13.21 -12.28
C TRP A 350 -2.33 12.58 -11.76
N GLU A 351 -3.32 13.37 -11.33
CA GLU A 351 -4.58 12.78 -10.85
C GLU A 351 -5.38 12.11 -11.96
N ALA A 352 -5.32 12.64 -13.19
CA ALA A 352 -6.08 12.11 -14.31
C ALA A 352 -5.37 10.95 -15.04
N ALA A 353 -4.07 10.78 -14.81
CA ALA A 353 -3.28 9.70 -15.41
C ALA A 353 -3.47 8.35 -14.67
N HIS A 354 -3.88 8.41 -13.41
CA HIS A 354 -4.16 7.28 -12.52
C HIS A 354 -5.64 6.86 -12.59
#